data_AF-A0A6I4YV27-F1
#
_entry.id   AF-A0A6I4YV27-F1
#
_cell.length_a   1.000
_cell.length_b   1.000
_cell.length_c   1.000
_cell.angle_alpha   90.00
_cell.angle_beta   90.00
_cell.angle_gamma   90.00
#
_symmetry.space_group_name_H-M   'P 1'
#
loop_
_entity.id
_entity.type
_entity.pdbx_description
1 polymer ?
#
loop_
_entity_poly.entity_id
_entity_poly.type
_entity_poly.pdbx_seq_one_letter_code
_entity_poly.pdbx_strand_id
1 'polypeptide(L)'
;MSQQTLHNALSDDVLRAMLNEIADGYTLNTVCSGRDGRPTTGDFLRLMSDGGEKTRFFVEALDISCWVLADEIRALEAETDPLHAAANKARFEMLRFEIERRESVSHAIMTALENKK
;
A
#
# COMPACT_ATOMS: atom_id res chain seq x y z
N MET A 1 28.39 -12.99 25.70
CA MET A 1 27.13 -13.04 24.93
C MET A 1 26.40 -11.72 25.15
N SER A 2 26.59 -10.74 24.26
CA SER A 2 25.92 -9.44 24.36
C SER A 2 24.56 -9.53 23.66
N GLN A 3 23.52 -9.08 24.34
CA GLN A 3 22.15 -8.94 23.84
C GLN A 3 22.13 -8.22 22.48
N GLN A 4 21.78 -8.95 21.42
CA GLN A 4 21.31 -8.39 20.16
C GLN A 4 19.80 -8.17 20.28
N THR A 5 19.41 -7.07 20.89
CA THR A 5 18.02 -6.58 20.85
C THR A 5 18.03 -5.09 20.59
N LEU A 6 18.60 -4.71 19.44
CA LEU A 6 18.29 -3.42 18.83
C LEU A 6 17.12 -3.65 17.88
N HIS A 7 15.91 -3.58 18.46
CA HIS A 7 14.71 -3.24 17.72
C HIS A 7 14.96 -1.90 17.03
N ASN A 8 15.33 -1.92 15.75
CA ASN A 8 15.21 -0.74 14.90
C ASN A 8 13.72 -0.48 14.69
N ALA A 9 13.10 0.22 15.64
CA ALA A 9 11.78 0.78 15.44
C ALA A 9 11.84 1.67 14.19
N LEU A 10 10.91 1.48 13.26
CA LEU A 10 10.78 2.33 12.09
C LEU A 10 10.56 3.77 12.56
N SER A 11 11.43 4.70 12.17
CA SER A 11 11.23 6.11 12.51
C SER A 11 9.89 6.61 11.94
N ASP A 12 9.21 7.50 12.66
CA ASP A 12 7.89 7.98 12.24
C ASP A 12 7.93 8.74 10.91
N ASP A 13 9.05 9.41 10.59
CA ASP A 13 9.25 10.07 9.29
C ASP A 13 9.33 9.07 8.13
N VAL A 14 10.04 7.95 8.33
CA VAL A 14 10.10 6.88 7.33
C VAL A 14 8.73 6.23 7.16
N LEU A 15 8.03 5.94 8.26
CA LEU A 15 6.67 5.40 8.18
C LEU A 15 5.73 6.34 7.43
N ARG A 16 5.76 7.65 7.73
CA ARG A 16 4.95 8.64 7.03
C ARG A 16 5.28 8.68 5.54
N ALA A 17 6.56 8.67 5.18
CA ALA A 17 6.97 8.64 3.77
C ALA A 17 6.46 7.36 3.05
N MET A 18 6.53 6.21 3.72
CA MET A 18 5.99 4.95 3.18
C MET A 18 4.48 5.00 2.98
N LEU A 19 3.74 5.57 3.94
CA LEU A 19 2.28 5.73 3.84
C LEU A 19 1.87 6.68 2.72
N ASN A 20 2.61 7.78 2.53
CA ASN A 20 2.38 8.70 1.41
C ASN A 20 2.61 8.01 0.05
N GLU A 21 3.67 7.23 -0.09
CA GLU A 21 3.91 6.48 -1.32
C GLU A 21 2.81 5.43 -1.57
N ILE A 22 2.29 4.77 -0.52
CA ILE A 22 1.14 3.88 -0.67
C ILE A 22 -0.07 4.67 -1.18
N ALA A 23 -0.35 5.83 -0.59
CA ALA A 23 -1.43 6.73 -1.00
C ALA A 23 -1.28 7.21 -2.46
N ASP A 24 -0.06 7.41 -2.94
CA ASP A 24 0.26 7.74 -4.33
C ASP A 24 0.15 6.53 -5.30
N GLY A 25 -0.31 5.38 -4.81
CA GLY A 25 -0.57 4.18 -5.62
C GLY A 25 0.60 3.20 -5.71
N TYR A 26 1.77 3.49 -5.12
CA TYR A 26 2.92 2.61 -5.20
C TYR A 26 2.65 1.24 -4.56
N THR A 27 3.26 0.19 -5.14
CA THR A 27 3.15 -1.17 -4.58
C THR A 27 3.99 -1.30 -3.32
N LEU A 28 3.60 -2.20 -2.41
CA LEU A 28 4.41 -2.50 -1.21
C LEU A 28 5.82 -2.97 -1.56
N ASN A 29 6.01 -3.63 -2.71
CA ASN A 29 7.34 -3.97 -3.18
C ASN A 29 8.17 -2.69 -3.41
N THR A 30 7.64 -1.72 -4.14
CA THR A 30 8.32 -0.42 -4.37
C THR A 30 8.56 0.34 -3.08
N VAL A 31 7.59 0.33 -2.16
CA VAL A 31 7.65 1.08 -0.89
C VAL A 31 8.66 0.44 0.06
N CYS A 32 8.75 -0.89 0.12
CA CYS A 32 9.59 -1.59 1.09
C CYS A 32 10.99 -1.95 0.55
N SER A 33 11.18 -2.07 -0.77
CA SER A 33 12.46 -2.51 -1.35
C SER A 33 13.35 -1.36 -1.82
N GLY A 34 14.66 -1.46 -1.54
CA GLY A 34 15.69 -0.67 -2.22
C GLY A 34 16.11 0.66 -1.60
N ARG A 35 15.72 0.97 -0.35
CA ARG A 35 16.13 2.21 0.33
C ARG A 35 16.55 1.94 1.78
N ASP A 36 17.67 2.53 2.19
CA ASP A 36 18.20 2.39 3.56
C ASP A 36 17.15 2.82 4.60
N GLY A 37 17.04 2.03 5.67
CA GLY A 37 16.11 2.30 6.77
C GLY A 37 14.66 1.84 6.55
N ARG A 38 14.35 1.16 5.44
CA ARG A 38 13.02 0.60 5.19
C ARG A 38 12.91 -0.88 5.58
N PRO A 39 11.78 -1.31 6.16
CA PRO A 39 11.56 -2.69 6.54
C PRO A 39 11.29 -3.56 5.31
N THR A 40 11.39 -4.88 5.47
CA THR A 40 10.85 -5.81 4.46
C THR A 40 9.33 -5.66 4.38
N THR A 41 8.73 -6.08 3.26
CA THR A 41 7.26 -6.10 3.12
C THR A 41 6.59 -6.89 4.25
N GLY A 42 7.18 -8.03 4.66
CA GLY A 42 6.65 -8.84 5.76
C GLY A 42 6.68 -8.12 7.09
N ASP A 43 7.78 -7.42 7.40
CA ASP A 43 7.91 -6.68 8.66
C ASP A 43 7.04 -5.42 8.69
N PHE A 44 6.89 -4.75 7.56
CA PHE A 44 5.94 -3.65 7.40
C PHE A 44 4.51 -4.12 7.68
N LEU A 45 4.09 -5.24 7.08
CA LEU A 45 2.74 -5.77 7.27
C LEU A 45 2.48 -6.22 8.71
N ARG A 46 3.48 -6.81 9.38
CA ARG A 46 3.39 -7.12 10.82
C ARG A 46 3.18 -5.85 11.64
N LEU A 47 3.98 -4.81 11.40
CA LEU A 47 3.85 -3.53 12.09
C LEU A 47 2.46 -2.90 11.89
N MET A 48 1.88 -3.01 10.69
CA MET A 48 0.54 -2.49 10.41
C MET A 48 -0.57 -3.37 11.01
N SER A 49 -0.29 -4.61 11.39
CA SER A 49 -1.29 -5.54 11.94
C SER A 49 -1.48 -5.45 13.47
N ASP A 50 -0.62 -4.69 14.17
CA ASP A 50 -0.60 -4.62 15.63
C ASP A 50 -1.83 -3.89 16.23
N GLY A 51 -2.71 -3.32 15.41
CA GLY A 51 -4.06 -2.89 15.80
C GLY A 51 -4.14 -1.50 16.43
N GLY A 52 -3.13 -0.65 16.21
CA GLY A 52 -3.05 0.70 16.74
C GLY A 52 -3.42 1.80 15.73
N GLU A 53 -3.06 3.03 16.05
CA GLU A 53 -3.25 4.21 15.19
C GLU A 53 -2.58 4.04 13.82
N LYS A 54 -1.37 3.43 13.79
CA LYS A 54 -0.62 3.13 12.56
C LYS A 54 -1.42 2.27 11.57
N THR A 55 -2.20 1.30 12.09
CA THR A 55 -3.09 0.47 11.27
C THR A 55 -4.16 1.31 10.58
N ARG A 56 -4.71 2.31 11.27
CA ARG A 56 -5.73 3.20 10.68
C ARG A 56 -5.16 4.09 9.59
N PHE A 57 -3.97 4.67 9.81
CA PHE A 57 -3.30 5.46 8.77
C PHE A 57 -2.92 4.61 7.55
N PHE A 58 -2.58 3.33 7.76
CA PHE A 58 -2.36 2.40 6.65
C PHE A 58 -3.63 2.13 5.86
N VAL A 59 -4.76 1.87 6.52
CA VAL A 59 -6.05 1.72 5.84
C VAL A 59 -6.43 2.99 5.08
N GLU A 60 -6.26 4.16 5.68
CA GLU A 60 -6.51 5.45 5.02
C GLU A 60 -5.65 5.63 3.77
N ALA A 61 -4.36 5.27 3.84
CA ALA A 61 -3.48 5.31 2.68
C ALA A 61 -3.93 4.33 1.57
N LEU A 62 -4.39 3.13 1.92
CA LEU A 62 -4.97 2.19 0.96
C LEU A 62 -6.22 2.78 0.29
N ASP A 63 -7.12 3.39 1.07
CA ASP A 63 -8.36 3.95 0.55
C ASP A 63 -8.11 5.14 -0.39
N ILE A 64 -7.20 6.06 -0.03
CA ILE A 64 -6.76 7.17 -0.90
C ILE A 64 -6.18 6.61 -2.20
N SER A 65 -5.36 5.57 -2.10
CA SER A 65 -4.71 5.01 -3.27
C SER A 65 -5.68 4.39 -4.26
N CYS A 66 -6.83 3.86 -3.82
CA CYS A 66 -7.88 3.38 -4.73
C CYS A 66 -8.39 4.49 -5.64
N TRP A 67 -8.48 5.74 -5.14
CA TRP A 67 -8.84 6.90 -5.97
C TRP A 67 -7.77 7.23 -7.00
N VAL A 68 -6.49 7.21 -6.60
CA VAL A 68 -5.36 7.46 -7.51
C VAL A 68 -5.31 6.42 -8.64
N LEU A 69 -5.47 5.13 -8.30
CA LEU A 69 -5.47 4.06 -9.29
C LEU A 69 -6.70 4.12 -10.21
N ALA A 70 -7.86 4.55 -9.69
CA ALA A 70 -9.07 4.76 -10.49
C ALA A 70 -8.91 5.92 -11.49
N ASP A 71 -8.20 6.99 -11.12
CA ASP A 71 -7.85 8.07 -12.06
C ASP A 71 -6.87 7.59 -13.14
N GLU A 72 -5.90 6.74 -12.79
CA GLU A 72 -5.01 6.11 -13.78
C GLU A 72 -5.81 5.25 -14.78
N ILE A 73 -6.81 4.49 -14.31
CA ILE A 73 -7.73 3.75 -15.19
C ILE A 73 -8.44 4.69 -16.17
N ARG A 74 -8.99 5.82 -15.70
CA ARG A 74 -9.67 6.80 -16.57
C ARG A 74 -8.71 7.38 -17.62
N ALA A 75 -7.45 7.62 -17.25
CA ALA A 75 -6.43 8.09 -18.18
C ALA A 75 -6.11 7.03 -19.26
N LEU A 76 -6.02 5.75 -18.88
CA LEU A 76 -5.79 4.65 -19.82
C LEU A 76 -6.98 4.45 -20.78
N GLU A 77 -8.21 4.64 -20.31
CA GLU A 77 -9.42 4.56 -21.16
C GLU A 77 -9.54 5.73 -22.13
N ALA A 78 -8.97 6.89 -21.80
CA ALA A 78 -8.92 8.06 -22.69
C ALA A 78 -7.83 7.94 -23.77
N GLU A 79 -6.84 7.07 -23.59
CA GLU A 79 -5.80 6.82 -24.58
C GLU A 79 -6.38 6.02 -25.77
N THR A 80 -6.18 6.55 -26.97
CA THR A 80 -6.78 6.02 -28.21
C THR A 80 -5.73 5.50 -29.20
N ASP A 81 -4.44 5.66 -28.91
CA ASP A 81 -3.36 5.13 -29.75
C ASP A 81 -3.39 3.58 -29.77
N PRO A 82 -3.63 2.95 -30.94
CA PRO A 82 -3.65 1.50 -31.07
C PRO A 82 -2.32 0.82 -30.70
N LEU A 83 -1.19 1.52 -30.81
CA LEU A 83 0.14 0.99 -30.47
C LEU A 83 0.24 0.56 -29.00
N HIS A 84 -0.52 1.22 -28.13
CA HIS A 84 -0.49 0.99 -26.68
C HIS A 84 -1.66 0.14 -26.18
N ALA A 85 -2.64 -0.20 -27.03
CA ALA A 85 -3.89 -0.85 -26.62
C ALA A 85 -3.70 -2.15 -25.81
N ALA A 86 -2.77 -3.01 -26.21
CA ALA A 86 -2.51 -4.27 -25.49
C ALA A 86 -1.87 -4.02 -24.11
N ALA A 87 -0.91 -3.09 -24.03
CA ALA A 87 -0.26 -2.72 -22.78
C ALA A 87 -1.24 -2.01 -21.83
N ASN A 88 -2.07 -1.10 -22.35
CA ASN A 88 -3.08 -0.38 -21.58
C ASN A 88 -4.15 -1.32 -21.03
N LYS A 89 -4.58 -2.33 -21.82
CA LYS A 89 -5.50 -3.36 -21.34
C LYS A 89 -4.90 -4.16 -20.17
N ALA A 90 -3.66 -4.62 -20.31
CA ALA A 90 -2.98 -5.35 -19.24
C ALA A 90 -2.82 -4.48 -17.98
N ARG A 91 -2.45 -3.20 -18.15
CA ARG A 91 -2.33 -2.24 -17.05
C ARG A 91 -3.68 -1.99 -16.37
N PHE A 92 -4.75 -1.81 -17.14
CA PHE A 92 -6.11 -1.67 -16.63
C PHE A 92 -6.54 -2.87 -15.77
N GLU A 93 -6.33 -4.09 -16.27
CA GLU A 93 -6.68 -5.32 -15.55
C GLU A 93 -5.90 -5.44 -14.24
N MET A 94 -4.60 -5.10 -14.26
CA MET A 94 -3.77 -5.08 -13.05
C MET A 94 -4.23 -4.01 -12.04
N LEU A 95 -4.56 -2.80 -12.50
CA LEU A 95 -5.04 -1.73 -11.63
C LEU A 95 -6.38 -2.09 -10.98
N ARG A 96 -7.31 -2.67 -11.73
CA ARG A 96 -8.58 -3.17 -11.20
C ARG A 96 -8.38 -4.23 -10.12
N PHE A 97 -7.54 -5.23 -10.41
CA PHE A 97 -7.21 -6.27 -9.43
C PHE A 97 -6.60 -5.68 -8.15
N GLU A 98 -5.72 -4.70 -8.29
CA GLU A 98 -5.07 -4.05 -7.16
C GLU A 98 -6.07 -3.24 -6.32
N ILE A 99 -7.00 -2.50 -6.94
CA ILE A 99 -8.09 -1.80 -6.23
C ILE A 99 -8.95 -2.80 -5.44
N GLU A 100 -9.46 -3.84 -6.10
CA GLU A 100 -10.31 -4.86 -5.46
C GLU A 100 -9.59 -5.52 -4.27
N ARG A 101 -8.28 -5.78 -4.42
CA ARG A 101 -7.46 -6.32 -3.34
C ARG A 101 -7.30 -5.34 -2.18
N ARG A 102 -7.03 -4.05 -2.45
CA ARG A 102 -6.85 -3.02 -1.41
C ARG A 102 -8.12 -2.81 -0.62
N GLU A 103 -9.27 -2.71 -1.29
CA GLU A 103 -10.58 -2.61 -0.64
C GLU A 103 -10.87 -3.82 0.26
N SER A 104 -10.60 -5.03 -0.24
CA SER A 104 -10.77 -6.26 0.54
C SER A 104 -9.91 -6.28 1.81
N VAL A 105 -8.64 -5.86 1.70
CA VAL A 105 -7.73 -5.75 2.84
C VAL A 105 -8.18 -4.67 3.82
N SER A 106 -8.51 -3.47 3.35
CA SER A 106 -9.04 -2.36 4.16
C SER A 106 -10.28 -2.82 4.95
N HIS A 107 -11.23 -3.46 4.28
CA HIS A 107 -12.46 -3.96 4.90
C HIS A 107 -12.17 -5.02 5.98
N ALA A 108 -11.29 -5.98 5.69
CA ALA A 108 -10.92 -7.03 6.64
C ALA A 108 -10.23 -6.46 7.89
N ILE A 109 -9.33 -5.50 7.72
CA ILE A 109 -8.64 -4.84 8.83
C ILE A 109 -9.61 -4.04 9.70
N MET A 110 -10.48 -3.21 9.08
CA MET A 110 -11.43 -2.39 9.83
C MET A 110 -12.43 -3.25 10.62
N THR A 111 -12.95 -4.31 10.00
CA THR A 111 -13.82 -5.29 10.68
C THR A 111 -13.10 -5.93 11.88
N ALA A 112 -11.83 -6.31 11.73
CA ALA A 112 -11.05 -6.89 12.81
C ALA A 112 -10.78 -5.90 13.96
N LEU A 113 -10.62 -4.60 13.65
CA LEU A 113 -10.45 -3.55 14.65
C LEU A 113 -11.75 -3.26 15.43
N GLU A 114 -12.89 -3.31 14.77
CA GLU A 114 -14.20 -3.14 15.41
C GLU A 114 -14.53 -4.28 16.38
N ASN A 115 -14.26 -5.52 15.98
CA ASN A 115 -14.51 -6.71 16.81
C ASN A 115 -13.58 -6.86 18.02
N LYS A 116 -12.51 -6.05 18.13
CA LYS A 116 -11.59 -6.03 19.27
C LYS A 116 -12.00 -5.03 20.36
N LYS A 117 -13.00 -4.18 20.12
CA LYS A 117 -13.56 -3.23 21.10
C LYS A 117 -14.65 -3.90 21.94
#